data_AF-G6C677-F1
#
_entry.id   AF-G6C677-F1
#
_cell.length_a   1.000
_cell.length_b   1.000
_cell.length_c   1.000
_cell.angle_alpha   90.00
_cell.angle_beta   90.00
_cell.angle_gamma   90.00
#
_symmetry.space_group_name_H-M   'P 1'
#
loop_
_entity.id
_entity.type
_entity.pdbx_description
1 polymer ?
#
loop_
_entity_poly.entity_id
_entity_poly.type
_entity_poly.pdbx_seq_one_letter_code
_entity_poly.pdbx_strand_id
1 'polypeptide(L)'
;MESSIRGASVLGMVGAGGIGEELWKNLSFLRYDKVSFIIVILLGFIFLTDSLSWFFRKKDNLIKITTSEGYKKSKFISNIIGFGILILLVFSLNVLYEDTNKISTPVFFERLLTFFKKFRYLDFSYSIKALVALWQSFLVAFFATVFAAPTAIIISYFANSITSNKIVAFFVKIFINFIRTFPPVIVAILFFSGFGPGLISGFFALYLYTTGVITKVYVDVLESVEVDYGLYGKSLGLKNFYIYLKLWLPSTYTNFVSIFLYRFESNMKNSSVLGMVGAGGIGQLLMNHIAFRNWEKVWVLLIFLIITIILIENLSEYIRNKINK
;
A
#
# COMPACT_ATOMS: atom_id res chain seq x y z
N MET A 1 8.02 8.19 -1.19
CA MET A 1 8.30 7.90 -2.62
C MET A 1 7.67 6.58 -3.06
N GLU A 2 7.96 5.45 -2.41
CA GLU A 2 7.38 4.13 -2.78
C GLU A 2 5.84 4.12 -2.79
N SER A 3 5.20 4.66 -1.74
CA SER A 3 3.73 4.80 -1.68
C SER A 3 3.16 5.74 -2.75
N SER A 4 3.92 6.77 -3.12
CA SER A 4 3.56 7.81 -4.10
C SER A 4 3.50 7.24 -5.51
N ILE A 5 4.50 6.44 -5.89
CA ILE A 5 4.59 5.80 -7.21
C ILE A 5 3.49 4.74 -7.36
N ARG A 6 3.26 3.95 -6.31
CA ARG A 6 2.15 2.98 -6.29
C ARG A 6 0.80 3.69 -6.42
N GLY A 7 0.57 4.78 -5.69
CA GLY A 7 -0.63 5.60 -5.81
C GLY A 7 -0.83 6.18 -7.21
N ALA A 8 0.23 6.70 -7.84
CA ALA A 8 0.17 7.25 -9.19
C ALA A 8 -0.21 6.19 -10.25
N SER A 9 0.30 4.97 -10.13
CA SER A 9 -0.08 3.87 -11.03
C SER A 9 -1.57 3.51 -10.92
N VAL A 10 -2.13 3.59 -9.72
CA VAL A 10 -3.57 3.40 -9.47
C VAL A 10 -4.40 4.52 -10.08
N LEU A 11 -3.97 5.77 -9.90
CA LEU A 11 -4.67 6.94 -10.42
C LEU A 11 -4.72 6.92 -11.96
N GLY A 12 -3.68 6.42 -12.63
CA GLY A 12 -3.71 6.26 -14.08
C GLY A 12 -4.83 5.34 -14.56
N MET A 13 -5.17 4.28 -13.81
CA MET A 13 -6.25 3.35 -14.20
C MET A 13 -7.65 3.97 -14.14
N VAL A 14 -7.82 5.06 -13.38
CA VAL A 14 -9.08 5.84 -13.35
C VAL A 14 -9.07 7.02 -14.33
N GLY A 15 -8.10 7.07 -15.25
CA GLY A 15 -8.02 8.09 -16.30
C GLY A 15 -7.24 9.34 -15.90
N ALA A 16 -6.39 9.28 -14.86
CA ALA A 16 -5.49 10.38 -14.50
C ALA A 16 -4.21 10.44 -15.36
N GLY A 17 -4.11 9.63 -16.43
CA GLY A 17 -2.93 9.62 -17.31
C GLY A 17 -1.83 8.64 -16.90
N GLY A 18 -0.80 8.57 -17.75
CA GLY A 18 0.44 7.87 -17.47
C GLY A 18 0.38 6.34 -17.62
N ILE A 19 1.33 5.65 -16.98
CA ILE A 19 1.53 4.21 -17.17
C ILE A 19 0.29 3.40 -16.73
N GLY A 20 -0.42 3.85 -15.70
CA GLY A 20 -1.63 3.17 -15.22
C GLY A 20 -2.78 3.17 -16.24
N GLU A 21 -2.94 4.24 -17.01
CA GLU A 21 -3.98 4.33 -18.06
C GLU A 21 -3.66 3.37 -19.20
N GLU A 22 -2.40 3.34 -19.64
CA GLU A 22 -1.95 2.44 -20.70
C GLU A 22 -2.08 0.96 -20.27
N LEU A 23 -1.82 0.67 -18.99
CA LEU A 23 -2.02 -0.66 -18.40
C LEU A 23 -3.51 -1.07 -18.44
N TRP A 24 -4.41 -0.18 -18.00
CA TRP A 24 -5.86 -0.42 -18.04
C TRP A 24 -6.39 -0.60 -19.46
N LYS A 25 -5.94 0.24 -20.39
CA LYS A 25 -6.33 0.17 -21.79
C LYS A 25 -5.94 -1.18 -22.40
N ASN A 26 -4.69 -1.60 -22.26
CA ASN A 26 -4.25 -2.88 -22.79
C ASN A 26 -4.91 -4.08 -22.07
N LEU A 27 -5.24 -3.94 -20.79
CA LEU A 27 -5.97 -4.96 -20.05
C LEU A 27 -7.43 -5.12 -20.52
N SER A 28 -8.13 -4.01 -20.73
CA SER A 28 -9.53 -4.03 -21.21
C SER A 28 -9.67 -4.64 -22.61
N PHE A 29 -8.62 -4.54 -23.44
CA PHE A 29 -8.54 -5.22 -24.74
C PHE A 29 -7.91 -6.62 -24.68
N LEU A 30 -7.71 -7.20 -23.48
CA LEU A 30 -7.12 -8.53 -23.27
C LEU A 30 -5.75 -8.73 -23.95
N ARG A 31 -4.98 -7.65 -24.11
CA ARG A 31 -3.65 -7.64 -24.72
C ARG A 31 -2.60 -8.00 -23.68
N TYR A 32 -2.62 -9.26 -23.24
CA TYR A 32 -1.76 -9.75 -22.16
C TYR A 32 -0.25 -9.64 -22.49
N ASP A 33 0.11 -9.68 -23.77
CA ASP A 33 1.46 -9.42 -24.28
C ASP A 33 1.98 -8.04 -23.85
N LYS A 34 1.22 -6.98 -24.14
CA LYS A 34 1.59 -5.61 -23.78
C LYS A 34 1.50 -5.34 -22.29
N VAL A 35 0.49 -5.92 -21.63
CA VAL A 35 0.33 -5.79 -20.17
C VAL A 35 1.55 -6.37 -19.45
N SER A 36 2.03 -7.55 -19.87
CA SER A 36 3.23 -8.15 -19.28
C SER A 36 4.46 -7.27 -19.42
N PHE A 37 4.66 -6.64 -20.58
CA PHE A 37 5.78 -5.73 -20.83
C PHE A 37 5.72 -4.47 -19.95
N ILE A 38 4.53 -3.87 -19.83
CA ILE A 38 4.31 -2.71 -18.96
C ILE A 38 4.57 -3.07 -17.49
N ILE A 39 4.14 -4.25 -17.05
CA ILE A 39 4.41 -4.76 -15.69
C ILE A 39 5.92 -4.89 -15.46
N VAL A 40 6.68 -5.44 -16.41
CA VAL A 40 8.15 -5.58 -16.29
C VAL A 40 8.83 -4.20 -16.20
N ILE A 41 8.41 -3.21 -16.97
CA ILE A 41 8.94 -1.84 -16.88
C ILE A 41 8.67 -1.24 -15.50
N LEU A 42 7.44 -1.38 -15.00
CA LEU A 42 7.06 -0.93 -13.66
C LEU A 42 7.93 -1.59 -12.58
N LEU A 43 8.16 -2.90 -12.70
CA LEU A 43 9.02 -3.63 -11.78
C LEU A 43 10.46 -3.16 -11.81
N GLY A 44 11.03 -2.98 -13.00
CA GLY A 44 12.37 -2.43 -13.18
C GLY A 44 12.49 -1.07 -12.50
N PHE A 45 11.51 -0.19 -12.71
CA PHE A 45 11.51 1.15 -12.11
C PHE A 45 11.41 1.11 -10.59
N ILE A 46 10.49 0.30 -10.02
CA ILE A 46 10.35 0.20 -8.57
C ILE A 46 11.62 -0.39 -7.94
N PHE A 47 12.19 -1.44 -8.53
CA PHE A 47 13.45 -2.02 -8.06
C PHE A 47 14.60 -1.00 -8.08
N LEU A 48 14.66 -0.15 -9.11
CA LEU A 48 15.64 0.92 -9.22
C LEU A 48 15.43 1.98 -8.12
N THR A 49 14.18 2.35 -7.85
CA THR A 49 13.85 3.29 -6.76
C THR A 49 14.18 2.73 -5.37
N ASP A 50 13.92 1.44 -5.13
CA ASP A 50 14.23 0.78 -3.86
C ASP A 50 15.75 0.62 -3.68
N SER A 51 16.47 0.28 -4.76
CA SER A 51 17.93 0.20 -4.77
C SER A 51 18.58 1.55 -4.48
N LEU A 52 18.06 2.62 -5.08
CA LEU A 52 18.48 4.00 -4.78
C LEU A 52 18.16 4.36 -3.32
N SER A 53 16.95 4.07 -2.83
CA SER A 53 16.57 4.35 -1.43
C SER A 53 17.49 3.63 -0.44
N TRP A 54 17.82 2.37 -0.70
CA TRP A 54 18.76 1.59 0.10
C TRP A 54 20.18 2.18 0.06
N PHE A 55 20.65 2.57 -1.12
CA PHE A 55 21.97 3.19 -1.29
C PHE A 55 22.11 4.49 -0.47
N PHE A 56 21.08 5.34 -0.47
CA PHE A 56 21.08 6.57 0.33
C PHE A 56 21.01 6.28 1.84
N ARG A 57 20.17 5.35 2.30
CA ARG A 57 20.09 4.98 3.72
C ARG A 57 21.41 4.42 4.26
N LYS A 58 22.14 3.63 3.46
CA LYS A 58 23.44 3.08 3.86
C LYS A 58 24.52 4.16 4.00
N LYS A 59 24.42 5.24 3.21
CA LYS A 59 25.37 6.35 3.22
C LYS A 59 25.13 7.34 4.36
N ASP A 60 23.89 7.51 4.80
CA ASP A 60 23.56 8.34 5.98
C ASP A 60 24.18 7.79 7.27
N ASN A 61 24.21 6.47 7.44
CA ASN A 61 24.89 5.82 8.58
C ASN A 61 26.43 6.04 8.61
N LEU A 62 27.03 6.54 7.51
CA LEU A 62 28.46 6.84 7.42
C LEU A 62 28.78 8.31 7.76
N ILE A 63 27.78 9.19 7.86
CA ILE A 63 27.99 10.62 8.15
C ILE A 63 27.87 10.83 9.67
N LYS A 64 28.93 10.52 10.41
CA LYS A 64 29.05 10.96 11.81
C LYS A 64 29.26 12.49 11.83
N ILE A 65 28.29 13.24 12.35
CA ILE A 65 28.30 14.72 12.45
C ILE A 65 29.32 15.23 13.49
N THR A 66 30.24 14.38 13.97
CA THR A 66 31.15 14.70 15.07
C THR A 66 32.42 15.46 14.65
N THR A 67 32.65 15.70 13.35
CA THR A 67 33.82 16.45 12.82
C THR A 67 33.40 17.61 11.90
N SER A 68 34.14 18.73 11.91
CA SER A 68 33.80 19.93 11.14
C SER A 68 33.86 19.71 9.61
N GLU A 69 34.73 18.82 9.14
CA GLU A 69 34.77 18.37 7.74
C GLU A 69 33.53 17.55 7.35
N GLY A 70 33.01 16.73 8.28
CA GLY A 70 31.76 15.99 8.12
C GLY A 70 30.54 16.91 7.97
N TYR A 71 30.49 18.01 8.72
CA TYR A 71 29.44 19.02 8.60
C TYR A 71 29.47 19.75 7.25
N LYS A 72 30.65 20.17 6.76
CA LYS A 72 30.78 20.82 5.43
C LYS A 72 30.35 19.89 4.29
N LYS A 73 30.74 18.61 4.34
CA LYS A 73 30.39 17.61 3.33
C LYS A 73 28.89 17.26 3.36
N SER A 74 28.30 17.17 4.54
CA SER A 74 26.85 16.99 4.72
C SER A 74 26.04 18.18 4.21
N LYS A 75 26.47 19.41 4.52
CA LYS A 75 25.81 20.64 4.04
C LYS A 75 25.89 20.79 2.51
N PHE A 76 27.00 20.38 1.91
CA PHE A 76 27.15 20.35 0.44
C PHE A 76 26.21 19.32 -0.21
N ILE A 77 26.13 18.10 0.34
CA ILE A 77 25.21 17.05 -0.13
C ILE A 77 23.75 17.49 0.04
N SER A 78 23.40 18.08 1.19
CA SER A 78 22.06 18.61 1.48
C SER A 78 21.67 19.72 0.50
N ASN A 79 22.58 20.64 0.17
CA ASN A 79 22.33 21.68 -0.82
C ASN A 79 22.12 21.11 -2.24
N ILE A 80 22.87 20.08 -2.65
CA ILE A 80 22.66 19.40 -3.93
C ILE A 80 21.30 18.70 -3.98
N ILE A 81 20.93 18.00 -2.91
CA ILE A 81 19.61 17.35 -2.79
C ILE A 81 18.50 18.39 -2.84
N GLY A 82 18.65 19.50 -2.09
CA GLY A 82 17.71 20.62 -2.10
C GLY A 82 17.54 21.24 -3.49
N PHE A 83 18.64 21.46 -4.20
CA PHE A 83 18.60 22.00 -5.56
C PHE A 83 17.95 21.03 -6.55
N GLY A 84 18.24 19.72 -6.42
CA GLY A 84 17.59 18.67 -7.22
C GLY A 84 16.08 18.58 -6.97
N ILE A 85 15.64 18.72 -5.72
CA ILE A 85 14.20 18.79 -5.38
C ILE A 85 13.55 20.03 -6.00
N LEU A 86 14.25 21.17 -6.00
CA LEU A 86 13.77 22.43 -6.58
C LEU A 86 13.61 22.33 -8.09
N ILE A 87 14.59 21.73 -8.79
CA ILE A 87 14.50 21.45 -10.24
C ILE A 87 13.33 20.51 -10.54
N LEU A 88 13.16 19.44 -9.75
CA LEU A 88 12.04 18.51 -9.90
C LEU A 88 10.68 19.18 -9.66
N LEU A 89 10.59 20.08 -8.68
CA LEU A 89 9.40 20.88 -8.43
C LEU A 89 9.06 21.79 -9.60
N VAL A 90 10.05 22.53 -10.13
CA VAL A 90 9.87 23.41 -11.29
C VAL A 90 9.48 22.59 -12.54
N PHE A 91 10.12 21.45 -12.76
CA PHE A 91 9.75 20.55 -13.85
C PHE A 91 8.33 19.99 -13.68
N SER A 92 7.95 19.56 -12.48
CA SER A 92 6.60 19.08 -12.19
C SER A 92 5.55 20.18 -12.38
N LEU A 93 5.86 21.43 -12.01
CA LEU A 93 4.99 22.58 -12.22
C LEU A 93 4.85 22.92 -13.71
N ASN A 94 5.93 22.82 -14.50
CA ASN A 94 5.88 23.03 -15.95
C ASN A 94 5.01 21.97 -16.66
N VAL A 95 5.11 20.70 -16.26
CA VAL A 95 4.25 19.62 -16.78
C VAL A 95 2.77 19.88 -16.44
N LEU A 96 2.49 20.32 -15.20
CA LEU A 96 1.12 20.71 -14.80
C LEU A 96 0.63 21.96 -15.55
N TYR A 97 1.51 22.91 -15.83
CA TYR A 97 1.23 24.15 -16.56
C TYR A 97 0.85 23.89 -18.03
N GLU A 98 1.54 22.95 -18.70
CA GLU A 98 1.18 22.55 -20.08
C GLU A 98 -0.20 21.89 -20.16
N ASP A 99 -0.61 21.12 -19.14
CA ASP A 99 -1.95 20.52 -19.08
C ASP A 99 -3.04 21.56 -18.73
N THR A 100 -2.71 22.57 -17.91
CA THR A 100 -3.64 23.66 -17.53
C THR A 100 -3.79 24.76 -18.56
N ASN A 101 -2.86 24.95 -19.50
CA ASN A 101 -3.01 25.87 -20.63
C ASN A 101 -4.18 25.52 -21.59
N LYS A 102 -4.83 24.36 -21.41
CA LYS A 102 -6.09 24.00 -22.08
C LYS A 102 -7.35 24.49 -21.35
N ILE A 103 -7.23 25.02 -20.13
CA ILE A 103 -8.35 25.41 -19.27
C ILE A 103 -8.11 26.84 -18.76
N SER A 104 -8.85 27.81 -19.30
CA SER A 104 -8.81 29.18 -18.79
C SER A 104 -9.25 29.23 -17.31
N THR A 105 -8.63 30.10 -16.50
CA THR A 105 -8.98 30.30 -15.08
C THR A 105 -10.49 30.47 -14.82
N PRO A 106 -11.29 31.18 -15.64
CA PRO A 106 -12.75 31.22 -15.46
C PRO A 106 -13.43 29.86 -15.69
N VAL A 107 -13.01 29.08 -16.69
CA VAL A 107 -13.56 27.74 -16.96
C VAL A 107 -13.23 26.76 -15.83
N PHE A 108 -12.09 26.91 -15.15
CA PHE A 108 -11.78 26.15 -13.95
C PHE A 108 -12.80 26.41 -12.84
N PHE A 109 -13.10 27.68 -12.52
CA PHE A 109 -14.08 28.02 -11.49
C PHE A 109 -15.50 27.58 -11.86
N GLU A 110 -15.90 27.68 -13.13
CA GLU A 110 -17.20 27.17 -13.59
C GLU A 110 -17.30 25.63 -13.46
N ARG A 111 -16.25 24.90 -13.83
CA ARG A 111 -16.19 23.44 -13.66
C ARG A 111 -16.22 23.04 -12.18
N LEU A 112 -15.55 23.81 -11.33
CA LEU A 112 -15.55 23.61 -9.89
C LEU A 112 -16.94 23.88 -9.26
N LEU A 113 -17.61 24.96 -9.67
CA LEU A 113 -18.97 25.26 -9.24
C LEU A 113 -19.98 24.22 -9.73
N THR A 114 -19.87 23.75 -10.97
CA THR A 114 -20.73 22.69 -11.50
C THR A 114 -20.49 21.35 -10.79
N PHE A 115 -19.25 21.05 -10.39
CA PHE A 115 -18.92 19.91 -9.53
C PHE A 115 -19.64 19.97 -8.18
N PHE A 116 -19.59 21.11 -7.48
CA PHE A 116 -20.32 21.29 -6.22
C PHE A 116 -21.85 21.32 -6.40
N LYS A 117 -22.37 21.87 -7.49
CA LYS A 117 -23.82 21.83 -7.79
C LYS A 117 -24.33 20.40 -7.94
N LYS A 118 -23.54 19.50 -8.54
CA LYS A 118 -23.88 18.07 -8.66
C LYS A 118 -23.95 17.35 -7.31
N PHE A 119 -23.34 17.90 -6.26
CA PHE A 119 -23.47 17.39 -4.89
C PHE A 119 -24.88 17.54 -4.33
N ARG A 120 -25.69 18.47 -4.88
CA ARG A 120 -27.05 18.75 -4.40
C ARG A 120 -28.07 17.68 -4.81
N TYR A 121 -27.77 16.89 -5.84
CA TYR A 121 -28.65 15.84 -6.36
C TYR A 121 -28.08 14.48 -5.93
N LEU A 122 -28.41 14.05 -4.71
CA LEU A 122 -27.99 12.76 -4.16
C LEU A 122 -29.10 11.72 -4.35
N ASP A 123 -28.81 10.66 -5.11
CA ASP A 123 -29.74 9.55 -5.31
C ASP A 123 -29.59 8.48 -4.20
N PHE A 124 -30.27 8.71 -3.07
CA PHE A 124 -30.27 7.77 -1.93
C PHE A 124 -30.96 6.43 -2.21
N SER A 125 -31.63 6.26 -3.36
CA SER A 125 -32.15 4.95 -3.80
C SER A 125 -31.02 3.91 -3.91
N TYR A 126 -29.79 4.37 -4.15
CA TYR A 126 -28.62 3.50 -4.29
C TYR A 126 -27.96 3.07 -2.98
N SER A 127 -28.46 3.54 -1.83
CA SER A 127 -27.90 3.29 -0.48
C SER A 127 -27.78 1.80 -0.14
N ILE A 128 -28.80 0.99 -0.43
CA ILE A 128 -28.78 -0.46 -0.15
C ILE A 128 -27.66 -1.14 -0.97
N LYS A 129 -27.52 -0.78 -2.24
CA LYS A 129 -26.44 -1.30 -3.10
C LYS A 129 -25.07 -0.84 -2.59
N ALA A 130 -24.96 0.39 -2.10
CA ALA A 130 -23.74 0.91 -1.49
C ALA A 130 -23.33 0.08 -0.26
N LEU A 131 -24.27 -0.21 0.65
CA LEU A 131 -24.01 -1.02 1.85
C LEU A 131 -23.58 -2.44 1.52
N VAL A 132 -24.23 -3.10 0.56
CA VAL A 132 -23.84 -4.44 0.10
C VAL A 132 -22.42 -4.43 -0.48
N ALA A 133 -22.10 -3.42 -1.28
CA ALA A 133 -20.78 -3.30 -1.89
C ALA A 133 -19.68 -2.94 -0.88
N LEU A 134 -20.00 -2.13 0.13
CA LEU A 134 -19.12 -1.88 1.28
C LEU A 134 -18.87 -3.15 2.07
N TRP A 135 -19.90 -3.95 2.29
CA TRP A 135 -19.78 -5.23 2.99
C TRP A 135 -18.84 -6.17 2.23
N GLN A 136 -18.96 -6.25 0.90
CA GLN A 136 -18.03 -6.99 0.07
C GLN A 136 -16.58 -6.49 0.21
N SER A 137 -16.37 -5.17 0.13
CA SER A 137 -15.04 -4.58 0.32
C SER A 137 -14.48 -4.86 1.72
N PHE A 138 -15.36 -4.85 2.72
CA PHE A 138 -15.04 -5.20 4.10
C PHE A 138 -14.57 -6.65 4.22
N LEU A 139 -15.34 -7.60 3.67
CA LEU A 139 -15.01 -9.01 3.72
C LEU A 139 -13.65 -9.28 3.07
N VAL A 140 -13.40 -8.72 1.89
CA VAL A 140 -12.11 -8.90 1.20
C VAL A 140 -10.95 -8.38 2.05
N ALA A 141 -11.08 -7.17 2.62
CA ALA A 141 -10.05 -6.59 3.47
C ALA A 141 -9.86 -7.37 4.79
N PHE A 142 -10.95 -7.80 5.42
CA PHE A 142 -10.94 -8.58 6.66
C PHE A 142 -10.28 -9.93 6.44
N PHE A 143 -10.76 -10.73 5.48
CA PHE A 143 -10.18 -12.04 5.19
C PHE A 143 -8.72 -11.92 4.77
N ALA A 144 -8.38 -10.98 3.87
CA ALA A 144 -6.98 -10.80 3.47
C ALA A 144 -6.06 -10.55 4.67
N THR A 145 -6.51 -9.74 5.64
CA THR A 145 -5.72 -9.43 6.83
C THR A 145 -5.68 -10.59 7.82
N VAL A 146 -6.81 -11.24 8.08
CA VAL A 146 -6.93 -12.39 8.99
C VAL A 146 -6.10 -13.58 8.50
N PHE A 147 -6.07 -13.85 7.19
CA PHE A 147 -5.22 -14.90 6.64
C PHE A 147 -3.75 -14.48 6.56
N ALA A 148 -3.46 -13.20 6.30
CA ALA A 148 -2.10 -12.69 6.27
C ALA A 148 -1.41 -12.69 7.64
N ALA A 149 -2.16 -12.56 8.75
CA ALA A 149 -1.55 -12.43 10.07
C ALA A 149 -0.84 -13.73 10.55
N PRO A 150 -1.47 -14.91 10.53
CA PRO A 150 -0.81 -16.17 10.90
C PRO A 150 0.34 -16.52 9.94
N THR A 151 0.15 -16.29 8.64
CA THR A 151 1.20 -16.56 7.65
C THR A 151 2.38 -15.62 7.84
N ALA A 152 2.14 -14.35 8.17
CA ALA A 152 3.19 -13.40 8.48
C ALA A 152 3.96 -13.76 9.76
N ILE A 153 3.29 -14.29 10.80
CA ILE A 153 3.94 -14.83 12.00
C ILE A 153 4.91 -15.95 11.60
N ILE A 154 4.44 -16.94 10.85
CA ILE A 154 5.28 -18.07 10.42
C ILE A 154 6.47 -17.59 9.58
N ILE A 155 6.25 -16.72 8.60
CA ILE A 155 7.33 -16.22 7.75
C ILE A 155 8.30 -15.34 8.54
N SER A 156 7.81 -14.57 9.52
CA SER A 156 8.66 -13.69 10.35
C SER A 156 9.68 -14.47 11.18
N TYR A 157 9.34 -15.68 11.63
CA TYR A 157 10.29 -16.58 12.29
C TYR A 157 11.49 -16.91 11.38
N PHE A 158 11.23 -17.23 10.12
CA PHE A 158 12.29 -17.55 9.14
C PHE A 158 13.06 -16.31 8.67
N ALA A 159 12.38 -15.18 8.59
CA ALA A 159 12.95 -13.89 8.17
C ALA A 159 13.79 -13.20 9.26
N ASN A 160 13.59 -13.54 10.53
CA ASN A 160 14.36 -12.97 11.63
C ASN A 160 15.75 -13.62 11.72
N SER A 161 16.78 -12.78 11.64
CA SER A 161 18.19 -13.20 11.64
C SER A 161 18.71 -13.70 12.99
N ILE A 162 17.95 -13.45 14.07
CA ILE A 162 18.27 -13.87 15.45
C ILE A 162 17.72 -15.28 15.72
N THR A 163 16.51 -15.58 15.25
CA THR A 163 15.84 -16.87 15.49
C THR A 163 16.17 -17.94 14.44
N SER A 164 16.44 -17.53 13.20
CA SER A 164 16.73 -18.39 12.05
C SER A 164 18.19 -18.30 11.61
N ASN A 165 18.60 -19.16 10.67
CA ASN A 165 19.89 -19.05 10.01
C ASN A 165 19.96 -17.74 9.20
N LYS A 166 21.04 -16.97 9.34
CA LYS A 166 21.28 -15.70 8.63
C LYS A 166 21.08 -15.81 7.12
N ILE A 167 21.46 -16.95 6.51
CA ILE A 167 21.29 -17.19 5.07
C ILE A 167 19.80 -17.32 4.72
N VAL A 168 19.05 -18.11 5.49
CA VAL A 168 17.60 -18.29 5.28
C VAL A 168 16.88 -16.96 5.47
N ALA A 169 17.21 -16.23 6.54
CA ALA A 169 16.66 -14.92 6.81
C ALA A 169 16.91 -13.94 5.66
N PHE A 170 18.11 -13.95 5.06
CA PHE A 170 18.44 -13.12 3.91
C PHE A 170 17.56 -13.42 2.69
N PHE A 171 17.44 -14.69 2.29
CA PHE A 171 16.61 -15.08 1.14
C PHE A 171 15.11 -14.81 1.38
N VAL A 172 14.62 -15.07 2.59
CA VAL A 172 13.22 -14.80 2.93
C VAL A 172 12.95 -13.28 2.92
N LYS A 173 13.87 -12.45 3.44
CA LYS A 173 13.75 -10.98 3.35
C LYS A 173 13.72 -10.49 1.90
N ILE A 174 14.52 -11.07 1.00
CA ILE A 174 14.49 -10.76 -0.43
C ILE A 174 13.13 -11.12 -1.03
N PHE A 175 12.63 -12.34 -0.76
CA PHE A 175 11.35 -12.80 -1.27
C PHE A 175 10.18 -11.91 -0.79
N ILE A 176 10.17 -11.52 0.49
CA ILE A 176 9.19 -10.60 1.05
C ILE A 176 9.26 -9.24 0.35
N ASN A 177 10.46 -8.71 0.14
CA ASN A 177 10.62 -7.43 -0.56
C ASN A 177 10.09 -7.52 -2.00
N PHE A 178 10.36 -8.62 -2.70
CA PHE A 178 9.83 -8.87 -4.04
C PHE A 178 8.30 -8.86 -4.07
N ILE A 179 7.63 -9.59 -3.17
CA ILE A 179 6.15 -9.59 -3.09
C ILE A 179 5.60 -8.18 -2.86
N ARG A 180 6.27 -7.39 -2.01
CA ARG A 180 5.83 -6.03 -1.67
C ARG A 180 6.02 -5.04 -2.81
N THR A 181 6.99 -5.26 -3.69
CA THR A 181 7.27 -4.40 -4.84
C THR A 181 6.03 -4.18 -5.70
N PHE A 182 5.22 -5.22 -5.90
CA PHE A 182 4.02 -5.16 -6.73
C PHE A 182 2.89 -4.37 -6.02
N PRO A 183 2.32 -3.34 -6.68
CA PRO A 183 1.06 -2.75 -6.24
C PRO A 183 -0.05 -3.81 -6.16
N PRO A 184 -0.94 -3.77 -5.15
CA PRO A 184 -2.04 -4.75 -5.01
C PRO A 184 -2.87 -4.89 -6.29
N VAL A 185 -3.06 -3.78 -7.02
CA VAL A 185 -3.85 -3.78 -8.26
C VAL A 185 -3.21 -4.62 -9.36
N ILE A 186 -1.88 -4.55 -9.51
CA ILE A 186 -1.17 -5.37 -10.50
C ILE A 186 -1.30 -6.86 -10.12
N VAL A 187 -1.19 -7.17 -8.83
CA VAL A 187 -1.35 -8.55 -8.34
C VAL A 187 -2.78 -9.06 -8.58
N ALA A 188 -3.80 -8.22 -8.40
CA ALA A 188 -5.19 -8.59 -8.68
C ALA A 188 -5.40 -8.93 -10.16
N ILE A 189 -4.83 -8.13 -11.05
CA ILE A 189 -4.86 -8.36 -12.49
C ILE A 189 -4.22 -9.70 -12.86
N LEU A 190 -3.09 -10.07 -12.23
CA LEU A 190 -2.47 -11.38 -12.44
C LEU A 190 -3.40 -12.52 -12.02
N PHE A 191 -4.10 -12.37 -10.89
CA PHE A 191 -5.07 -13.36 -10.42
C PHE A 191 -6.34 -13.43 -11.25
N PHE A 192 -6.71 -12.37 -11.99
CA PHE A 192 -7.85 -12.44 -12.93
C PHE A 192 -7.62 -13.45 -14.04
N SER A 193 -6.37 -13.65 -14.47
CA SER A 193 -6.04 -14.64 -15.49
C SER A 193 -6.40 -16.07 -15.04
N GLY A 194 -6.20 -16.37 -13.75
CA GLY A 194 -6.49 -17.69 -13.19
C GLY A 194 -7.92 -17.87 -12.66
N PHE A 195 -8.40 -16.90 -11.87
CA PHE A 195 -9.68 -17.00 -11.14
C PHE A 195 -10.81 -16.19 -11.76
N GLY A 196 -10.53 -15.38 -12.78
CA GLY A 196 -11.46 -14.38 -13.32
C GLY A 196 -11.56 -13.13 -12.42
N PRO A 197 -12.26 -12.08 -12.90
CA PRO A 197 -12.54 -10.89 -12.11
C PRO A 197 -13.52 -11.22 -10.97
N GLY A 198 -13.17 -10.81 -9.75
CA GLY A 198 -14.07 -10.91 -8.60
C GLY A 198 -13.40 -10.77 -7.23
N LEU A 199 -14.18 -11.07 -6.19
CA LEU A 199 -13.75 -10.91 -4.79
C LEU A 199 -12.57 -11.83 -4.43
N ILE A 200 -12.51 -13.03 -5.03
CA ILE A 200 -11.45 -14.02 -4.75
C ILE A 200 -10.09 -13.51 -5.23
N SER A 201 -10.03 -12.99 -6.46
CA SER A 201 -8.80 -12.36 -6.98
C SER A 201 -8.38 -11.15 -6.14
N GLY A 202 -9.35 -10.35 -5.68
CA GLY A 202 -9.06 -9.22 -4.80
C GLY A 202 -8.50 -9.66 -3.45
N PHE A 203 -9.05 -10.74 -2.89
CA PHE A 203 -8.57 -11.35 -1.66
C PHE A 203 -7.13 -11.83 -1.81
N PHE A 204 -6.80 -12.62 -2.83
CA PHE A 204 -5.43 -13.13 -3.00
C PHE A 204 -4.41 -12.02 -3.23
N ALA A 205 -4.78 -11.00 -3.99
CA ALA A 205 -3.94 -9.84 -4.23
C ALA A 205 -3.62 -9.08 -2.93
N LEU A 206 -4.64 -8.78 -2.13
CA LEU A 206 -4.44 -8.13 -0.84
C LEU A 206 -3.74 -9.03 0.17
N TYR A 207 -4.06 -10.32 0.19
CA TYR A 207 -3.45 -11.30 1.08
C TYR A 207 -1.94 -11.39 0.87
N LEU A 208 -1.48 -11.57 -0.38
CA LEU A 208 -0.04 -11.65 -0.68
C LEU A 208 0.68 -10.36 -0.31
N TYR A 209 0.14 -9.21 -0.75
CA TYR A 209 0.71 -7.91 -0.44
C TYR A 209 0.78 -7.66 1.08
N THR A 210 -0.31 -7.93 1.78
CA THR A 210 -0.42 -7.71 3.24
C THR A 210 0.51 -8.63 4.01
N THR A 211 0.62 -9.90 3.62
CA THR A 211 1.55 -10.85 4.24
C THR A 211 2.97 -10.30 4.18
N GLY A 212 3.42 -9.87 3.00
CA GLY A 212 4.75 -9.28 2.86
C GLY A 212 4.96 -8.05 3.74
N VAL A 213 3.99 -7.12 3.77
CA VAL A 213 4.09 -5.90 4.58
C VAL A 213 4.11 -6.21 6.08
N ILE A 214 3.19 -7.05 6.58
CA ILE A 214 3.15 -7.43 8.01
C ILE A 214 4.46 -8.11 8.38
N THR A 215 4.93 -9.08 7.60
CA THR A 215 6.18 -9.79 7.92
C THR A 215 7.36 -8.84 8.00
N LYS A 216 7.53 -7.93 7.03
CA LYS A 216 8.66 -7.01 7.05
C LYS A 216 8.65 -6.13 8.30
N VAL A 217 7.52 -5.48 8.57
CA VAL A 217 7.39 -4.56 9.71
C VAL A 217 7.54 -5.31 11.03
N TYR A 218 6.97 -6.51 11.13
CA TYR A 218 7.08 -7.31 12.35
C TYR A 218 8.49 -7.86 12.59
N VAL A 219 9.23 -8.23 11.54
CA VAL A 219 10.65 -8.59 11.66
C VAL A 219 11.47 -7.42 12.18
N ASP A 220 11.19 -6.19 11.76
CA ASP A 220 11.89 -5.00 12.27
C ASP A 220 11.57 -4.78 13.76
N VAL A 221 10.33 -5.05 14.19
CA VAL A 221 9.97 -5.05 15.61
C VAL A 221 10.72 -6.14 16.38
N LEU A 222 10.78 -7.36 15.86
CA LEU A 222 11.55 -8.45 16.50
C LEU A 222 13.04 -8.10 16.58
N GLU A 223 13.65 -7.55 15.54
CA GLU A 223 15.08 -7.20 15.56
C GLU A 223 15.38 -5.98 16.47
N SER A 224 14.36 -5.21 16.87
CA SER A 224 14.49 -4.05 17.77
C SER A 224 14.44 -4.37 19.27
N VAL A 225 14.09 -5.60 19.64
CA VAL A 225 14.02 -6.00 21.05
C VAL A 225 15.43 -6.13 21.63
N GLU A 226 15.73 -5.36 22.67
CA GLU A 226 17.05 -5.36 23.33
C GLU A 226 17.31 -6.63 24.15
N VAL A 227 16.25 -7.28 24.64
CA VAL A 227 16.35 -8.52 25.44
C VAL A 227 16.72 -9.70 24.53
N ASP A 228 17.85 -10.35 24.82
CA ASP A 228 18.27 -11.56 24.10
C ASP A 228 17.51 -12.81 24.58
N TYR A 229 16.21 -12.87 24.23
CA TYR A 229 15.38 -14.04 24.46
C TYR A 229 15.94 -15.33 23.82
N GLY A 230 16.85 -15.20 22.84
CA GLY A 230 17.57 -16.32 22.25
C GLY A 230 18.49 -17.01 23.26
N LEU A 231 19.29 -16.24 24.01
CA LEU A 231 20.14 -16.77 25.08
C LEU A 231 19.32 -17.31 26.26
N TYR A 232 18.31 -16.57 26.73
CA TYR A 232 17.44 -17.00 27.83
C TYR A 232 16.68 -18.30 27.51
N GLY A 233 16.17 -18.42 26.29
CA GLY A 233 15.44 -19.63 25.89
C GLY A 233 16.36 -20.85 25.74
N LYS A 234 17.59 -20.65 25.25
CA LYS A 234 18.57 -21.73 25.11
C LYS A 234 19.10 -22.23 26.45
N SER A 235 19.25 -21.36 27.46
CA SER A 235 19.64 -21.79 28.81
C SER A 235 18.58 -22.67 29.48
N LEU A 236 17.31 -22.55 29.06
CA LEU A 236 16.20 -23.42 29.46
C LEU A 236 16.09 -24.70 28.59
N GLY A 237 17.00 -24.93 27.64
CA GLY A 237 16.98 -26.09 26.75
C GLY A 237 15.90 -26.06 25.66
N LEU A 238 15.27 -24.90 25.42
CA LEU A 238 14.20 -24.76 24.43
C LEU A 238 14.76 -24.68 23.00
N LYS A 239 14.04 -25.26 22.03
CA LYS A 239 14.36 -25.09 20.60
C LYS A 239 13.96 -23.69 20.12
N ASN A 240 14.67 -23.14 19.12
CA ASN A 240 14.45 -21.78 18.58
C ASN A 240 12.98 -21.46 18.24
N PHE A 241 12.22 -22.42 17.70
CA PHE A 241 10.82 -22.21 17.38
C PHE A 241 9.94 -22.03 18.63
N TYR A 242 10.21 -22.79 19.70
CA TYR A 242 9.51 -22.63 20.97
C TYR A 242 9.90 -21.32 21.65
N ILE A 243 11.17 -20.92 21.58
CA ILE A 243 11.65 -19.61 22.04
C ILE A 243 10.88 -18.49 21.34
N TYR A 244 10.75 -18.57 20.01
CA TYR A 244 9.97 -17.60 19.25
C TYR A 244 8.51 -17.55 19.70
N LEU A 245 7.83 -18.70 19.79
CA LEU A 245 6.41 -18.74 20.14
C LEU A 245 6.11 -18.37 21.61
N LYS A 246 7.01 -18.66 22.54
CA LYS A 246 6.76 -18.51 23.99
C LYS A 246 7.42 -17.29 24.62
N LEU A 247 8.47 -16.72 24.02
CA LEU A 247 9.18 -15.57 24.55
C LEU A 247 9.00 -14.34 23.66
N TRP A 248 9.28 -14.48 22.36
CA TRP A 248 9.22 -13.36 21.42
C TRP A 248 7.80 -12.93 21.07
N LEU A 249 6.94 -13.88 20.72
CA LEU A 249 5.58 -13.57 20.28
C LEU A 249 4.73 -12.95 21.40
N PRO A 250 4.75 -13.46 22.65
CA PRO A 250 4.00 -12.84 23.74
C PRO A 250 4.53 -11.45 24.12
N SER A 251 5.86 -11.25 24.12
CA SER A 251 6.46 -9.94 24.46
C SER A 251 6.19 -8.87 23.41
N THR A 252 6.04 -9.26 22.14
CA THR A 252 5.77 -8.35 21.02
C THR A 252 4.32 -8.38 20.53
N TYR A 253 3.42 -9.06 21.26
CA TYR A 253 2.04 -9.27 20.84
C TYR A 253 1.29 -7.96 20.61
N THR A 254 1.45 -6.99 21.51
CA THR A 254 0.81 -5.67 21.41
C THR A 254 1.27 -4.91 20.15
N ASN A 255 2.54 -5.01 19.79
CA ASN A 255 3.07 -4.44 18.55
C ASN A 255 2.48 -5.16 17.32
N PHE A 256 2.37 -6.49 17.37
CA PHE A 256 1.78 -7.26 16.29
C PHE A 256 0.31 -6.91 16.06
N VAL A 257 -0.50 -6.79 17.12
CA VAL A 257 -1.90 -6.38 17.00
C VAL A 257 -2.03 -4.96 16.45
N SER A 258 -1.16 -4.05 16.88
CA SER A 258 -1.12 -2.68 16.33
C SER A 258 -0.83 -2.66 14.83
N ILE A 259 0.11 -3.50 14.36
CA ILE A 259 0.40 -3.70 12.94
C ILE A 259 -0.82 -4.29 12.22
N PHE A 260 -1.42 -5.33 12.79
CA PHE A 260 -2.61 -5.98 12.23
C PHE A 260 -3.76 -5.00 12.00
N LEU A 261 -4.12 -4.19 13.00
CA LEU A 261 -5.20 -3.22 12.93
C LEU A 261 -4.91 -2.12 11.90
N TYR A 262 -3.68 -1.60 11.89
CA TYR A 262 -3.25 -0.62 10.89
C TYR A 262 -3.33 -1.20 9.46
N ARG A 263 -2.94 -2.46 9.29
CA ARG A 263 -3.01 -3.14 7.99
C ARG A 263 -4.44 -3.43 7.57
N PHE A 264 -5.33 -3.77 8.50
CA PHE A 264 -6.75 -3.95 8.24
C PHE A 264 -7.39 -2.66 7.71
N GLU A 265 -7.15 -1.53 8.37
CA GLU A 265 -7.62 -0.21 7.93
C GLU A 265 -7.06 0.16 6.54
N SER A 266 -5.75 -0.04 6.33
CA SER A 266 -5.11 0.17 5.02
C SER A 266 -5.72 -0.74 3.95
N ASN A 267 -6.06 -1.98 4.28
CA ASN A 267 -6.67 -2.93 3.36
C ASN A 267 -8.11 -2.58 3.00
N MET A 268 -8.87 -1.91 3.89
CA MET A 268 -10.17 -1.33 3.53
C MET A 268 -10.03 -0.29 2.43
N LYS A 269 -9.05 0.62 2.60
CA LYS A 269 -8.72 1.67 1.60
C LYS A 269 -8.22 1.04 0.29
N ASN A 270 -7.40 -0.01 0.35
CA ASN A 270 -6.92 -0.69 -0.85
C ASN A 270 -8.00 -1.54 -1.54
N SER A 271 -8.95 -2.11 -0.80
CA SER A 271 -10.05 -2.93 -1.34
C SER A 271 -11.01 -2.11 -2.20
N SER A 272 -11.30 -0.87 -1.81
CA SER A 272 -12.10 0.04 -2.64
C SER A 272 -11.39 0.44 -3.93
N VAL A 273 -10.08 0.66 -3.90
CA VAL A 273 -9.26 0.88 -5.09
C VAL A 273 -9.26 -0.35 -6.00
N LEU A 274 -9.06 -1.53 -5.42
CA LEU A 274 -9.04 -2.79 -6.16
C LEU A 274 -10.37 -3.10 -6.83
N GLY A 275 -11.48 -2.72 -6.19
CA GLY A 275 -12.79 -2.87 -6.77
C GLY A 275 -12.94 -2.14 -8.11
N MET A 276 -12.23 -1.02 -8.31
CA MET A 276 -12.28 -0.26 -9.56
C MET A 276 -11.77 -1.05 -10.76
N VAL A 277 -10.86 -2.01 -10.54
CA VAL A 277 -10.29 -2.82 -11.63
C VAL A 277 -11.05 -4.11 -11.93
N GLY A 278 -12.11 -4.46 -11.19
CA GLY A 278 -12.79 -5.75 -11.37
C GLY A 278 -12.84 -6.62 -10.13
N ALA A 279 -12.22 -6.23 -9.02
CA ALA A 279 -12.17 -7.08 -7.81
C ALA A 279 -13.49 -7.09 -7.01
N GLY A 280 -14.52 -6.36 -7.46
CA GLY A 280 -15.82 -6.28 -6.80
C GLY A 280 -15.90 -5.26 -5.66
N GLY A 281 -17.01 -5.26 -4.93
CA GLY A 281 -17.26 -4.30 -3.86
C GLY A 281 -17.51 -2.88 -4.34
N ILE A 282 -17.29 -1.90 -3.46
CA ILE A 282 -17.69 -0.51 -3.70
C ILE A 282 -16.92 0.15 -4.85
N GLY A 283 -15.66 -0.23 -5.04
CA GLY A 283 -14.84 0.27 -6.14
C GLY A 283 -15.43 -0.02 -7.51
N GLN A 284 -16.02 -1.21 -7.69
CA GLN A 284 -16.64 -1.60 -8.96
C GLN A 284 -17.86 -0.73 -9.26
N LEU A 285 -18.69 -0.47 -8.24
CA LEU A 285 -19.86 0.39 -8.39
C LEU A 285 -19.46 1.83 -8.70
N LEU A 286 -18.41 2.33 -8.04
CA LEU A 286 -17.85 3.65 -8.33
C LEU A 286 -17.39 3.73 -9.78
N MET A 287 -16.57 2.78 -10.25
CA MET A 287 -16.05 2.76 -11.61
C MET A 287 -17.18 2.70 -12.66
N ASN A 288 -18.18 1.86 -12.43
CA ASN A 288 -19.33 1.74 -13.32
C ASN A 288 -20.08 3.08 -13.44
N HIS A 289 -20.41 3.73 -12.32
CA HIS A 289 -21.16 5.00 -12.36
C HIS A 289 -20.32 6.18 -12.84
N ILE A 290 -19.00 6.17 -12.62
CA ILE A 290 -18.08 7.14 -13.23
C ILE A 290 -18.11 6.98 -14.76
N ALA A 291 -18.01 5.74 -15.27
CA ALA A 291 -18.06 5.47 -16.71
C ALA A 291 -19.36 5.93 -17.36
N PHE A 292 -20.51 5.72 -16.70
CA PHE A 292 -21.82 6.20 -17.15
C PHE A 292 -22.10 7.68 -16.81
N ARG A 293 -21.14 8.40 -16.20
CA ARG A 293 -21.29 9.80 -15.77
C ARG A 293 -22.48 10.06 -14.84
N ASN A 294 -22.88 9.04 -14.07
CA ASN A 294 -23.95 9.10 -13.07
C ASN A 294 -23.43 9.71 -11.76
N TRP A 295 -23.06 10.99 -11.80
CA TRP A 295 -22.42 11.69 -10.68
C TRP A 295 -23.24 11.70 -9.39
N GLU A 296 -24.57 11.72 -9.50
CA GLU A 296 -25.51 11.65 -8.36
C GLU A 296 -25.30 10.38 -7.52
N LYS A 297 -25.07 9.24 -8.19
CA LYS A 297 -24.82 7.94 -7.54
C LYS A 297 -23.37 7.82 -7.06
N VAL A 298 -22.41 8.37 -7.81
CA VAL A 298 -20.99 8.41 -7.41
C VAL A 298 -20.84 9.12 -6.07
N TRP A 299 -21.49 10.27 -5.88
CA TRP A 299 -21.43 11.02 -4.63
C TRP A 299 -21.97 10.24 -3.44
N VAL A 300 -23.11 9.56 -3.60
CA VAL A 300 -23.67 8.71 -2.54
C VAL A 300 -22.70 7.58 -2.17
N LEU A 301 -22.11 6.90 -3.16
CA LEU A 301 -21.13 5.85 -2.92
C LEU A 301 -19.89 6.39 -2.17
N LEU A 302 -19.38 7.57 -2.56
CA LEU A 302 -18.24 8.19 -1.89
C LEU A 302 -18.54 8.58 -0.43
N ILE A 303 -19.72 9.15 -0.16
CA ILE A 303 -20.13 9.50 1.21
C ILE A 303 -20.16 8.25 2.09
N PHE A 304 -20.80 7.18 1.63
CA PHE A 304 -20.85 5.90 2.34
C PHE A 304 -19.46 5.30 2.57
N LEU A 305 -18.58 5.36 1.56
CA LEU A 305 -17.18 4.94 1.66
C LEU A 305 -16.42 5.72 2.74
N ILE A 306 -16.50 7.05 2.71
CA ILE A 306 -15.81 7.94 3.67
C ILE A 306 -16.28 7.65 5.09
N ILE A 307 -17.61 7.60 5.31
CA ILE A 307 -18.19 7.30 6.63
C ILE A 307 -17.68 5.94 7.14
N THR A 308 -17.70 4.91 6.29
CA THR A 308 -17.26 3.57 6.67
C THR A 308 -15.77 3.54 7.03
N ILE A 309 -14.93 4.21 6.26
CA ILE A 309 -13.48 4.29 6.54
C ILE A 309 -13.23 4.98 7.87
N ILE A 310 -13.89 6.12 8.13
CA ILE A 310 -13.75 6.85 9.40
C ILE A 310 -14.22 5.99 10.58
N LEU A 311 -15.33 5.28 10.45
CA LEU A 311 -15.82 4.37 11.50
C LEU A 311 -14.80 3.26 11.82
N ILE A 312 -14.21 2.65 10.78
CA ILE A 312 -13.22 1.59 10.93
C ILE A 312 -11.92 2.13 11.53
N GLU A 313 -11.49 3.32 11.13
CA GLU A 313 -10.30 4.00 11.66
C GLU A 313 -10.46 4.30 13.15
N ASN A 314 -11.59 4.90 13.54
CA ASN A 314 -11.92 5.18 14.95
C ASN A 314 -12.02 3.89 15.79
N LEU A 315 -12.64 2.84 15.26
CA LEU A 315 -12.73 1.54 15.94
C LEU A 315 -11.35 0.91 16.13
N SER A 316 -10.50 0.96 15.09
CA SER A 316 -9.14 0.42 15.13
C SER A 316 -8.26 1.17 16.12
N GLU A 317 -8.40 2.50 16.19
CA GLU A 317 -7.71 3.34 17.16
C GLU A 317 -8.17 3.05 18.59
N TYR A 318 -9.48 2.94 18.83
CA TYR A 318 -10.03 2.58 20.13
C TYR A 318 -9.49 1.24 20.64
N ILE A 319 -9.48 0.21 19.78
CA ILE A 319 -8.96 -1.12 20.14
C ILE A 319 -7.46 -1.05 20.45
N ARG A 320 -6.68 -0.37 19.61
CA ARG A 320 -5.23 -0.20 19.81
C ARG A 320 -4.89 0.50 21.12
N ASN A 321 -5.61 1.56 21.47
CA ASN A 321 -5.43 2.29 22.73
C ASN A 321 -5.78 1.44 23.96
N LYS A 322 -6.68 0.46 23.84
CA LYS A 322 -7.04 -0.45 24.93
C LYS A 322 -6.00 -1.54 25.15
N ILE A 323 -5.30 -1.98 24.09
CA ILE A 323 -4.27 -3.03 24.16
C ILE A 323 -2.92 -2.48 24.63
N ASN A 324 -2.65 -1.20 24.38
CA ASN A 324 -1.42 -0.53 24.81
C ASN A 324 -1.46 -0.09 26.30
N LYS A 325 -2.59 -0.24 26.99
CA LYS A 325 -2.76 0.04 28.42
C LYS A 325 -2.57 -1.22 29.24
#